data_AF-A0A8T9SAE6-F1
#
_entry.id   AF-A0A8T9SAE6-F1
#
_cell.length_a   1.000
_cell.length_b   1.000
_cell.length_c   1.000
_cell.angle_alpha   90.00
_cell.angle_beta   90.00
_cell.angle_gamma   90.00
#
_symmetry.space_group_name_H-M   'P 1'
#
loop_
_entity.id
_entity.type
_entity.pdbx_description
1 polymer ?
#
loop_
_entity_poly.entity_id
_entity_poly.type
_entity_poly.pdbx_seq_one_letter_code
_entity_poly.pdbx_strand_id
1 'polypeptide(L)'
;MKRVFLLAPLVLFLALVGCKKIDQLLTFTVDTSQSVVIPGLPGSTQLPAPVTVTTNSAASFQNNKTTKDKVKDVYLEQMVLTITDPSGANFDFLDKLDVYINTPNVNNKILLASISSVPQGTNIIKLTPTTARLDEYLKAETYELTVDSRSNRFSASNFTVKADSRFKVTANPL
;
A
#
# COMPACT_ATOMS: atom_id res chain seq x y z
N MET A 1 46.51 -4.50 -36.74
CA MET A 1 45.82 -3.94 -35.55
C MET A 1 44.47 -3.33 -35.98
N LYS A 2 43.41 -4.14 -36.15
CA LYS A 2 42.06 -3.63 -36.52
C LYS A 2 40.89 -4.42 -35.91
N ARG A 3 41.15 -5.53 -35.20
CA ARG A 3 40.10 -6.44 -34.71
C ARG A 3 39.53 -6.09 -33.32
N VAL A 4 40.24 -5.26 -32.53
CA VAL A 4 39.81 -4.87 -31.18
C VAL A 4 38.74 -3.76 -31.20
N PHE A 5 38.70 -2.93 -32.26
CA PHE A 5 37.73 -1.84 -32.39
C PHE A 5 36.28 -2.29 -32.65
N LEU A 6 36.05 -3.57 -32.98
CA LEU A 6 34.72 -4.14 -33.22
C LEU A 6 34.08 -4.81 -31.99
N LEU A 7 34.84 -4.99 -30.89
CA LEU A 7 34.34 -5.61 -29.65
C LEU A 7 33.73 -4.62 -28.67
N ALA A 8 34.19 -3.36 -28.67
CA ALA A 8 33.68 -2.30 -27.79
C ALA A 8 32.17 -1.97 -28.00
N PRO A 9 31.64 -1.89 -29.24
CA PRO A 9 30.20 -1.66 -29.43
C PRO A 9 29.35 -2.87 -29.02
N LEU A 10 29.88 -4.08 -29.13
CA LEU A 10 29.18 -5.32 -28.75
C LEU A 10 29.06 -5.44 -27.22
N VAL A 11 30.12 -5.15 -26.47
CA VAL A 11 30.07 -5.12 -24.99
C VAL A 11 29.15 -4.01 -24.48
N LEU A 12 29.13 -2.85 -25.16
CA LEU A 12 28.21 -1.76 -24.83
C LEU A 12 26.75 -2.11 -25.13
N PHE A 13 26.47 -2.86 -26.20
CA PHE A 13 25.13 -3.36 -26.53
C PHE A 13 24.64 -4.39 -25.50
N LEU A 14 25.51 -5.31 -25.04
CA LEU A 14 25.15 -6.29 -24.00
C LEU A 14 24.91 -5.62 -22.63
N ALA A 15 25.64 -4.55 -22.30
CA ALA A 15 25.44 -3.80 -21.07
C ALA A 15 24.05 -3.10 -21.02
N LEU A 16 23.55 -2.63 -22.16
CA LEU A 16 22.25 -1.94 -22.24
C LEU A 16 21.05 -2.90 -22.12
N VAL A 17 21.18 -4.15 -22.60
CA VAL A 17 20.10 -5.16 -22.52
C VAL A 17 20.04 -5.83 -21.16
N GLY A 18 21.15 -5.87 -20.41
CA GLY A 18 21.22 -6.47 -19.08
C GLY A 18 20.38 -5.78 -18.01
N CYS A 19 20.31 -4.44 -18.01
CA CYS A 19 19.70 -3.68 -16.92
C CYS A 19 18.22 -4.00 -16.68
N LYS A 20 17.41 -4.16 -17.74
CA LYS A 20 15.97 -4.46 -17.58
C LYS A 20 15.70 -5.84 -17.01
N LYS A 21 16.55 -6.83 -17.33
CA LYS A 21 16.41 -8.19 -16.79
C LYS A 21 16.88 -8.28 -15.34
N ILE A 22 17.86 -7.47 -14.95
CA ILE A 22 18.35 -7.40 -13.57
C ILE A 22 17.28 -6.82 -12.63
N ASP A 23 16.58 -5.75 -13.02
CA ASP A 23 15.49 -5.17 -12.20
C ASP A 23 14.35 -6.17 -11.92
N GLN A 24 14.03 -7.05 -12.88
CA GLN A 24 13.02 -8.10 -12.68
C GLN A 24 13.44 -9.17 -11.67
N LEU A 25 14.73 -9.52 -11.62
CA LEU A 25 15.28 -10.48 -10.65
C LEU A 25 15.31 -9.91 -9.22
N LEU A 26 15.26 -8.58 -9.10
CA LEU A 26 15.29 -7.84 -7.83
C LEU A 26 13.91 -7.34 -7.40
N THR A 27 12.86 -7.77 -8.11
CA THR A 27 11.47 -7.46 -7.75
C THR A 27 10.92 -8.56 -6.85
N PHE A 28 10.38 -8.18 -5.70
CA PHE A 28 9.71 -9.08 -4.76
C PHE A 28 8.48 -8.38 -4.14
N THR A 29 7.67 -9.14 -3.41
CA THR A 29 6.46 -8.63 -2.75
C THR A 29 6.65 -8.59 -1.23
N VAL A 30 6.12 -7.55 -0.60
CA VAL A 30 6.06 -7.40 0.86
C VAL A 30 4.59 -7.33 1.25
N ASP A 31 4.13 -8.33 2.00
CA ASP A 31 2.77 -8.36 2.53
C ASP A 31 2.75 -7.74 3.94
N THR A 32 1.76 -6.89 4.22
CA THR A 32 1.50 -6.31 5.53
C THR A 32 0.04 -6.52 5.93
N SER A 33 -0.19 -6.71 7.22
CA SER A 33 -1.53 -6.94 7.78
C SER A 33 -1.68 -6.13 9.05
N GLN A 34 -2.77 -5.36 9.15
CA GLN A 34 -3.09 -4.56 10.34
C GLN A 34 -4.59 -4.60 10.63
N SER A 35 -4.96 -4.53 11.90
CA SER A 35 -6.36 -4.46 12.32
C SER A 35 -6.63 -3.16 13.03
N VAL A 36 -7.76 -2.54 12.72
CA VAL A 36 -8.17 -1.24 13.23
C VAL A 36 -9.59 -1.36 13.75
N VAL A 37 -9.83 -0.85 14.95
CA VAL A 37 -11.18 -0.72 15.49
C VAL A 37 -11.75 0.61 15.02
N ILE A 38 -12.83 0.53 14.25
CA ILE A 38 -13.64 1.67 13.85
C ILE A 38 -14.76 1.83 14.88
N PRO A 39 -14.75 2.91 15.68
CA PRO A 39 -15.78 3.13 16.68
C PRO A 39 -17.12 3.46 16.01
N GLY A 40 -18.20 2.84 16.49
CA GLY A 40 -19.55 3.27 16.17
C GLY A 40 -19.85 4.63 16.80
N LEU A 41 -20.60 5.48 16.11
CA LEU A 41 -21.01 6.81 16.58
C LEU A 41 -22.54 6.92 16.69
N PRO A 42 -23.14 6.54 17.83
CA PRO A 42 -24.58 6.68 18.01
C PRO A 42 -25.03 8.14 17.77
N GLY A 43 -25.97 8.35 16.83
CA GLY A 43 -26.59 9.66 16.58
C GLY A 43 -25.81 10.62 15.66
N SER A 44 -24.68 10.21 15.09
CA SER A 44 -23.92 10.99 14.09
C SER A 44 -24.18 10.48 12.67
N THR A 45 -24.22 11.39 11.68
CA THR A 45 -24.26 11.05 10.24
C THR A 45 -22.87 11.09 9.59
N GLN A 46 -21.85 11.50 10.34
CA GLN A 46 -20.47 11.55 9.88
C GLN A 46 -19.65 10.47 10.56
N LEU A 47 -18.77 9.82 9.81
CA LEU A 47 -17.71 9.00 10.37
C LEU A 47 -16.86 9.82 11.34
N PRO A 48 -16.18 9.17 12.31
CA PRO A 48 -15.21 9.86 13.15
C PRO A 48 -14.17 10.56 12.28
N ALA A 49 -13.49 11.56 12.87
CA ALA A 49 -12.31 12.16 12.27
C ALA A 49 -11.38 11.08 11.67
N PRO A 50 -10.67 11.38 10.57
CA PRO A 50 -9.94 10.37 9.81
C PRO A 50 -9.13 9.46 10.74
N VAL A 51 -9.34 8.15 10.63
CA VAL A 51 -8.63 7.20 11.48
C VAL A 51 -7.19 7.15 10.99
N THR A 52 -6.28 7.66 11.82
CA THR A 52 -4.84 7.61 11.57
C THR A 52 -4.27 6.33 12.15
N VAL A 53 -3.66 5.50 11.31
CA VAL A 53 -2.98 4.27 11.73
C VAL A 53 -1.48 4.44 11.50
N THR A 54 -0.70 4.49 12.57
CA THR A 54 0.77 4.49 12.48
C THR A 54 1.25 3.06 12.25
N THR A 55 2.06 2.91 11.22
CA THR A 55 2.61 1.61 10.81
C THR A 55 4.14 1.62 10.98
N ASN A 56 4.72 0.42 11.14
CA ASN A 56 6.18 0.25 11.18
C ASN A 56 6.66 -0.40 9.88
N SER A 57 7.08 0.43 8.94
CA SER A 57 7.68 0.00 7.67
C SER A 57 8.96 -0.78 7.92
N ALA A 58 9.83 -0.32 8.82
CA ALA A 58 11.12 -0.95 9.09
C ALA A 58 10.98 -2.43 9.53
N ALA A 59 10.03 -2.74 10.40
CA ALA A 59 9.73 -4.10 10.82
C ALA A 59 9.20 -4.97 9.65
N SER A 60 8.36 -4.38 8.80
CA SER A 60 7.81 -5.07 7.62
C SER A 60 8.91 -5.46 6.62
N PHE A 61 9.93 -4.61 6.43
CA PHE A 61 11.08 -4.89 5.56
C PHE A 61 12.05 -5.92 6.15
N GLN A 62 12.34 -5.84 7.45
CA GLN A 62 13.22 -6.80 8.13
C GLN A 62 12.66 -8.23 8.06
N ASN A 63 11.35 -8.39 8.30
CA ASN A 63 10.67 -9.69 8.22
C ASN A 63 10.73 -10.31 6.81
N ASN A 64 10.96 -9.49 5.78
CA ASN A 64 11.05 -9.90 4.38
C ASN A 64 12.50 -9.95 3.85
N LYS A 65 13.50 -10.04 4.73
CA LYS A 65 14.94 -10.20 4.41
C LYS A 65 15.50 -9.13 3.45
N THR A 66 14.96 -7.92 3.51
CA THR A 66 15.44 -6.78 2.72
C THR A 66 15.77 -5.61 3.64
N THR A 67 16.68 -4.73 3.21
CA THR A 67 16.99 -3.48 3.92
C THR A 67 16.34 -2.32 3.21
N LYS A 68 15.87 -1.33 3.98
CA LYS A 68 15.24 -0.09 3.47
C LYS A 68 16.12 0.64 2.45
N ASP A 69 17.44 0.57 2.65
CA ASP A 69 18.45 1.28 1.84
C ASP A 69 18.58 0.72 0.42
N LYS A 70 18.10 -0.51 0.19
CA LYS A 70 18.11 -1.16 -1.12
C LYS A 70 16.81 -1.00 -1.86
N VAL A 71 15.82 -0.25 -1.37
CA VAL A 71 14.55 -0.07 -2.07
C VAL A 71 14.70 1.00 -3.17
N LYS A 72 14.45 0.65 -4.43
CA LYS A 72 14.47 1.58 -5.56
C LYS A 72 13.06 2.09 -5.88
N ASP A 73 12.15 1.16 -6.14
CA ASP A 73 10.77 1.47 -6.52
C ASP A 73 9.79 0.64 -5.68
N VAL A 74 8.71 1.29 -5.22
CA VAL A 74 7.62 0.62 -4.49
C VAL A 74 6.28 1.05 -5.06
N TYR A 75 5.43 0.07 -5.31
CA TYR A 75 4.05 0.26 -5.73
C TYR A 75 3.12 -0.62 -4.89
N LEU A 76 1.91 -0.13 -4.61
CA LEU A 76 0.88 -0.97 -4.02
C LEU A 76 0.29 -1.87 -5.11
N GLU A 77 0.37 -3.17 -4.93
CA GLU A 77 -0.20 -4.16 -5.85
C GLU A 77 -1.64 -4.52 -5.45
N GLN A 78 -1.91 -4.58 -4.15
CA GLN A 78 -3.23 -4.97 -3.64
C GLN A 78 -3.47 -4.37 -2.26
N MET A 79 -4.71 -3.97 -1.98
CA MET A 79 -5.22 -3.68 -0.65
C MET A 79 -6.62 -4.26 -0.48
N VAL A 80 -6.80 -5.07 0.55
CA VAL A 80 -8.06 -5.75 0.89
C VAL A 80 -8.45 -5.39 2.31
N LEU A 81 -9.70 -4.97 2.48
CA LEU A 81 -10.26 -4.72 3.80
C LEU A 81 -11.30 -5.80 4.11
N THR A 82 -11.23 -6.35 5.31
CA THR A 82 -12.14 -7.40 5.80
C THR A 82 -12.68 -7.01 7.17
N ILE A 83 -14.00 -7.04 7.35
CA ILE A 83 -14.58 -6.93 8.70
C ILE A 83 -14.38 -8.27 9.41
N THR A 84 -13.65 -8.24 10.52
CA THR A 84 -13.35 -9.43 11.33
C THR A 84 -14.19 -9.51 12.60
N ASP A 85 -14.75 -8.39 13.05
CA ASP A 85 -15.59 -8.33 14.24
C ASP A 85 -16.60 -7.16 14.12
N PRO A 86 -17.87 -7.31 14.54
CA PRO A 86 -18.50 -8.56 14.95
C PRO A 86 -18.70 -9.53 13.79
N SER A 87 -18.81 -10.82 14.11
CA SER A 87 -19.10 -11.85 13.10
C SER A 87 -20.44 -11.58 12.40
N GLY A 88 -20.47 -11.75 11.07
CA GLY A 88 -21.66 -11.51 10.24
C GLY A 88 -21.87 -10.05 9.83
N ALA A 89 -21.05 -9.12 10.29
CA ALA A 89 -21.08 -7.73 9.82
C ALA A 89 -20.55 -7.58 8.39
N ASN A 90 -21.01 -6.54 7.70
CA ASN A 90 -20.67 -6.23 6.31
C ASN A 90 -20.45 -4.71 6.11
N PHE A 91 -20.03 -4.32 4.91
CA PHE A 91 -19.73 -2.94 4.53
C PHE A 91 -20.95 -2.16 3.97
N ASP A 92 -22.19 -2.59 4.24
CA ASP A 92 -23.41 -1.95 3.66
C ASP A 92 -23.57 -0.48 4.04
N PHE A 93 -22.91 -0.06 5.13
CA PHE A 93 -22.88 1.33 5.60
C PHE A 93 -22.03 2.24 4.70
N LEU A 94 -21.09 1.68 3.94
CA LEU A 94 -20.06 2.40 3.21
C LEU A 94 -20.46 2.53 1.73
N ASP A 95 -20.46 3.75 1.19
CA ASP A 95 -20.67 3.99 -0.24
C ASP A 95 -19.34 3.90 -1.00
N LYS A 96 -18.35 4.65 -0.50
CA LYS A 96 -17.01 4.79 -1.08
C LYS A 96 -15.97 5.05 0.00
N LEU A 97 -14.73 4.76 -0.33
CA LEU A 97 -13.60 4.83 0.59
C LEU A 97 -12.34 5.25 -0.16
N ASP A 98 -11.64 6.24 0.38
CA ASP A 98 -10.34 6.71 -0.08
C ASP A 98 -9.33 6.56 1.08
N VAL A 99 -8.27 5.79 0.85
CA VAL A 99 -7.18 5.60 1.82
C VAL A 99 -5.99 6.41 1.36
N TYR A 100 -5.46 7.24 2.24
CA TYR A 100 -4.30 8.08 2.02
C TYR A 100 -3.11 7.61 2.84
N ILE A 101 -1.91 7.92 2.36
CA ILE A 101 -0.65 7.66 3.05
C ILE A 101 0.14 8.96 3.20
N ASN A 102 0.77 9.14 4.37
CA ASN A 102 1.72 10.23 4.64
C ASN A 102 2.81 9.77 5.62
N THR A 103 3.89 10.53 5.71
CA THR A 103 4.88 10.37 6.80
C THR A 103 4.44 11.25 7.98
N PRO A 104 4.61 10.81 9.24
CA PRO A 104 4.23 11.62 10.40
C PRO A 104 4.88 13.00 10.38
N ASN A 105 4.10 14.06 10.61
CA ASN A 105 4.55 15.46 10.62
C ASN A 105 5.17 15.96 9.29
N VAL A 106 4.96 15.25 8.18
CA VAL A 106 5.40 15.67 6.84
C VAL A 106 4.17 15.95 5.97
N ASN A 107 4.19 17.06 5.24
CA ASN A 107 3.12 17.42 4.31
C ASN A 107 3.29 16.71 2.94
N ASN A 108 3.22 15.39 2.94
CA ASN A 108 3.40 14.54 1.74
C ASN A 108 2.21 13.57 1.54
N LYS A 109 1.00 13.96 1.94
CA LYS A 109 -0.20 13.11 1.84
C LYS A 109 -0.59 12.84 0.39
N ILE A 110 -0.71 11.57 0.02
CA ILE A 110 -1.20 11.14 -1.30
C ILE A 110 -2.24 10.02 -1.19
N LEU A 111 -3.03 9.82 -2.24
CA LEU A 111 -3.96 8.69 -2.34
C LEU A 111 -3.17 7.38 -2.48
N LEU A 112 -3.44 6.42 -1.60
CA LEU A 112 -2.86 5.09 -1.62
C LEU A 112 -3.75 4.10 -2.38
N ALA A 113 -5.04 4.06 -2.05
CA ALA A 113 -6.02 3.19 -2.72
C ALA A 113 -7.45 3.69 -2.52
N SER A 114 -8.36 3.33 -3.41
CA SER A 114 -9.77 3.73 -3.30
C SER A 114 -10.76 2.71 -3.84
N ILE A 115 -12.02 2.83 -3.41
CA ILE A 115 -13.17 2.15 -4.01
C ILE A 115 -14.31 3.15 -4.12
N SER A 116 -14.82 3.36 -5.33
CA SER A 116 -15.83 4.38 -5.64
C SER A 116 -17.27 3.90 -5.42
N SER A 117 -17.48 2.58 -5.37
CA SER A 117 -18.78 1.96 -5.08
C SER A 117 -18.56 0.62 -4.39
N VAL A 118 -18.99 0.53 -3.14
CA VAL A 118 -18.92 -0.68 -2.34
C VAL A 118 -20.13 -1.58 -2.62
N PRO A 119 -19.92 -2.86 -2.99
CA PRO A 119 -21.01 -3.81 -3.16
C PRO A 119 -21.75 -4.05 -1.83
N GLN A 120 -23.07 -4.24 -1.91
CA GLN A 120 -23.88 -4.62 -0.74
C GLN A 120 -23.68 -6.10 -0.38
N GLY A 121 -23.92 -6.45 0.88
CA GLY A 121 -23.84 -7.79 1.45
C GLY A 121 -22.41 -8.32 1.65
N THR A 122 -21.37 -7.54 1.36
CA THR A 122 -19.98 -8.01 1.44
C THR A 122 -19.28 -7.58 2.72
N ASN A 123 -18.57 -8.51 3.36
CA ASN A 123 -17.65 -8.22 4.47
C ASN A 123 -16.19 -8.06 4.00
N ILE A 124 -15.94 -8.21 2.71
CA ILE A 124 -14.62 -8.07 2.08
C ILE A 124 -14.73 -7.09 0.92
N ILE A 125 -13.86 -6.08 0.89
CA ILE A 125 -13.72 -5.15 -0.22
C ILE A 125 -12.27 -5.09 -0.70
N LYS A 126 -12.10 -5.00 -2.01
CA LYS A 126 -10.79 -4.81 -2.65
C LYS A 126 -10.72 -3.37 -3.17
N LEU A 127 -9.67 -2.66 -2.78
CA LEU A 127 -9.47 -1.29 -3.22
C LEU A 127 -8.62 -1.29 -4.50
N THR A 128 -8.81 -0.26 -5.31
CA THR A 128 -8.00 0.05 -6.49
C THR A 128 -6.75 0.80 -6.03
N PRO A 129 -5.54 0.23 -6.21
CA PRO A 129 -4.30 0.89 -5.84
C PRO A 129 -4.02 2.14 -6.69
N THR A 130 -3.30 3.08 -6.10
CA THR A 130 -2.68 4.18 -6.84
C THR A 130 -1.54 3.68 -7.75
N THR A 131 -1.25 4.44 -8.80
CA THR A 131 -0.04 4.24 -9.62
C THR A 131 1.14 5.09 -9.13
N ALA A 132 0.96 5.86 -8.05
CA ALA A 132 2.02 6.67 -7.46
C ALA A 132 3.14 5.79 -6.90
N ARG A 133 4.37 6.31 -6.96
CA ARG A 133 5.51 5.71 -6.27
C ARG A 133 5.37 5.90 -4.77
N LEU A 134 5.64 4.83 -4.03
CA LEU A 134 5.49 4.80 -2.57
C LEU A 134 6.81 4.63 -1.82
N ASP A 135 7.94 4.67 -2.55
CA ASP A 135 9.23 4.34 -1.96
C ASP A 135 9.64 5.31 -0.85
N GLU A 136 9.23 6.58 -0.90
CA GLU A 136 9.45 7.56 0.16
C GLU A 136 8.87 7.12 1.52
N TYR A 137 7.60 6.70 1.55
CA TYR A 137 6.90 6.31 2.78
C TYR A 137 7.41 4.98 3.33
N LEU A 138 7.75 4.06 2.44
CA LEU A 138 8.21 2.73 2.82
C LEU A 138 9.69 2.73 3.22
N LYS A 139 10.49 3.72 2.78
CA LYS A 139 11.85 3.96 3.30
C LYS A 139 11.85 4.66 4.66
N ALA A 140 10.79 5.38 5.00
CA ALA A 140 10.63 5.98 6.33
C ALA A 140 10.54 4.90 7.41
N GLU A 141 10.81 5.25 8.67
CA GLU A 141 10.67 4.31 9.79
C GLU A 141 9.20 3.99 10.09
N THR A 142 8.34 4.98 9.91
CA THR A 142 6.90 4.90 10.10
C THR A 142 6.16 5.69 9.02
N TYR A 143 4.94 5.23 8.70
CA TYR A 143 3.99 5.97 7.88
C TYR A 143 2.60 5.90 8.51
N GLU A 144 1.78 6.88 8.18
CA GLU A 144 0.40 7.03 8.63
C GLU A 144 -0.55 6.71 7.49
N LEU A 145 -1.59 5.93 7.78
CA LEU A 145 -2.73 5.74 6.90
C LEU A 145 -3.89 6.57 7.40
N THR A 146 -4.48 7.36 6.51
CA THR A 146 -5.64 8.22 6.81
C THR A 146 -6.81 7.79 5.94
N VAL A 147 -7.96 7.54 6.54
CA VAL A 147 -9.16 7.09 5.82
C VAL A 147 -10.16 8.24 5.66
N ASP A 148 -10.62 8.45 4.42
CA ASP A 148 -11.77 9.28 4.09
C ASP A 148 -12.86 8.39 3.49
N SER A 149 -14.10 8.57 3.93
CA SER A 149 -15.21 7.70 3.52
C SER A 149 -16.51 8.46 3.43
N ARG A 150 -17.37 8.00 2.52
CA ARG A 150 -18.76 8.40 2.45
C ARG A 150 -19.62 7.22 2.85
N SER A 151 -20.55 7.46 3.75
CA SER A 151 -21.52 6.48 4.22
C SER A 151 -22.94 6.98 3.99
N ASN A 152 -23.82 6.11 3.52
CA ASN A 152 -25.24 6.42 3.31
C ASN A 152 -26.12 5.94 4.47
N ARG A 153 -25.60 5.05 5.32
CA ARG A 153 -26.28 4.43 6.45
C ARG A 153 -25.31 4.39 7.60
N PHE A 154 -25.76 4.77 8.78
CA PHE A 154 -24.90 4.78 9.96
C PHE A 154 -25.09 3.49 10.76
N SER A 155 -23.99 2.88 11.20
CA SER A 155 -24.00 1.69 12.05
C SER A 155 -23.58 2.04 13.48
N ALA A 156 -24.44 1.75 14.46
CA ALA A 156 -24.26 2.14 15.86
C ALA A 156 -23.25 1.26 16.63
N SER A 157 -22.64 0.26 15.98
CA SER A 157 -21.74 -0.71 16.61
C SER A 157 -20.29 -0.44 16.20
N ASN A 158 -19.34 -0.85 17.06
CA ASN A 158 -17.93 -0.87 16.69
C ASN A 158 -17.67 -2.00 15.67
N PHE A 159 -16.73 -1.77 14.76
CA PHE A 159 -16.27 -2.79 13.82
C PHE A 159 -14.75 -2.91 13.89
N THR A 160 -14.23 -4.12 13.86
CA THR A 160 -12.80 -4.35 13.60
C THR A 160 -12.62 -4.66 12.12
N VAL A 161 -11.81 -3.84 11.46
CA VAL A 161 -11.44 -4.01 10.06
C VAL A 161 -9.97 -4.42 9.97
N LYS A 162 -9.72 -5.56 9.33
CA LYS A 162 -8.39 -6.01 8.94
C LYS A 162 -8.06 -5.47 7.56
N ALA A 163 -6.93 -4.80 7.44
CA ALA A 163 -6.33 -4.33 6.19
C ALA A 163 -5.14 -5.20 5.82
N ASP A 164 -5.25 -5.92 4.71
CA ASP A 164 -4.17 -6.70 4.10
C ASP A 164 -3.64 -5.95 2.86
N SER A 165 -2.36 -5.59 2.85
CA SER A 165 -1.71 -4.87 1.75
C SER A 165 -0.56 -5.67 1.18
N ARG A 166 -0.37 -5.61 -0.14
CA ARG A 166 0.78 -6.16 -0.84
C ARG A 166 1.50 -5.07 -1.60
N PHE A 167 2.76 -4.87 -1.27
CA PHE A 167 3.64 -3.94 -1.96
C PHE A 167 4.57 -4.68 -2.90
N LYS A 168 4.65 -4.23 -4.14
CA LYS A 168 5.66 -4.65 -5.11
C LYS A 168 6.88 -3.76 -4.94
N VAL A 169 8.00 -4.38 -4.58
CA VAL A 169 9.26 -3.71 -4.26
C VAL A 169 10.31 -4.13 -5.28
N THR A 170 11.00 -3.17 -5.89
CA THR A 170 12.19 -3.41 -6.72
C THR A 170 13.41 -2.93 -5.98
N ALA A 171 14.39 -3.80 -5.75
CA ALA A 171 15.63 -3.42 -5.09
C ALA A 171 16.64 -2.77 -6.04
N ASN A 172 17.48 -1.89 -5.51
CA ASN A 172 18.65 -1.36 -6.18
C ASN A 172 19.80 -2.39 -6.11
N PRO A 173 20.37 -2.83 -7.25
CA PRO A 173 21.51 -3.75 -7.26
C PRO A 173 22.83 -3.16 -6.73
N LEU A 174 22.92 -1.82 -6.60
CA LEU A 174 24.14 -1.08 -6.31
C LEU A 174 24.10 -0.40 -4.95
#